data_AF-A0AAW0T793-F1
#
_entry.id   AF-A0AAW0T793-F1
#
_cell.length_a   1.000
_cell.length_b   1.000
_cell.length_c   1.000
_cell.angle_alpha   90.00
_cell.angle_beta   90.00
_cell.angle_gamma   90.00
#
_symmetry.space_group_name_H-M   'P 1'
#
loop_
_entity.id
_entity.type
_entity.pdbx_description
1 polymer ?
#
loop_
_entity_poly.entity_id
_entity_poly.type
_entity_poly.pdbx_seq_one_letter_code
_entity_poly.pdbx_strand_id
1 'polypeptide(L)'
;MPMFTKLAHKTSTAAKSSGQTAAKTAAAAAAAKGNVTSPAGKHFLDNTRWQKRLQKELMSLLKEPPPGVTVDVDQAHTKLTEWVVHMEGAAGTLYEGEKFQLQFKFSPKYPFDSPEVIFVGENIPIHPHIYSNGHICLSILTEDWSPALSVQAICLSIISMLSSCKEKKRPPDNSYYVKTCSANPKKTKWWYHDDTV
;
A
#
# COMPACT_ATOMS: atom_id res chain seq x y z
N MET A 1 0.28 -52.15 17.65
CA MET A 1 1.50 -52.77 18.23
C MET A 1 2.70 -51.88 17.91
N PRO A 2 3.63 -51.66 18.84
CA PRO A 2 3.53 -50.51 19.74
C PRO A 2 4.85 -49.74 19.98
N MET A 3 4.74 -48.65 20.76
CA MET A 3 5.77 -48.04 21.64
C MET A 3 6.86 -47.19 20.95
N PHE A 4 7.31 -46.05 21.48
CA PHE A 4 7.66 -45.78 22.88
C PHE A 4 7.53 -44.31 23.29
N THR A 5 7.02 -44.17 24.52
CA THR A 5 7.14 -43.11 25.51
C THR A 5 8.57 -42.65 25.79
N LYS A 6 8.75 -41.38 26.17
CA LYS A 6 9.55 -41.05 27.37
C LYS A 6 9.18 -39.71 28.00
N LEU A 7 9.13 -39.77 29.32
CA LEU A 7 8.71 -38.82 30.34
C LEU A 7 9.92 -38.61 31.27
N ALA A 8 10.20 -37.38 31.72
CA ALA A 8 10.92 -37.05 32.97
C ALA A 8 10.75 -35.54 33.23
N HIS A 9 10.05 -35.04 34.25
CA HIS A 9 10.32 -35.03 35.71
C HIS A 9 11.68 -34.40 36.05
N LYS A 10 11.75 -33.20 36.64
CA LYS A 10 11.66 -32.78 38.08
C LYS A 10 12.83 -31.76 38.24
N THR A 11 12.90 -30.72 39.08
CA THR A 11 12.44 -30.47 40.46
C THR A 11 12.87 -29.06 40.88
N SER A 12 12.09 -28.43 41.78
CA SER A 12 12.49 -27.67 43.01
C SER A 12 13.43 -26.46 42.88
N THR A 13 13.24 -25.28 43.49
CA THR A 13 13.00 -24.91 44.92
C THR A 13 12.58 -23.41 44.97
N ALA A 14 11.53 -22.97 45.69
CA ALA A 14 11.52 -22.37 47.05
C ALA A 14 12.60 -21.27 47.31
N ALA A 15 12.42 -20.16 48.04
CA ALA A 15 11.35 -19.39 48.70
C ALA A 15 12.04 -18.18 49.42
N LYS A 16 11.24 -17.23 49.96
CA LYS A 16 11.58 -16.18 50.98
C LYS A 16 12.41 -14.97 50.52
N SER A 17 12.25 -13.75 51.04
CA SER A 17 11.53 -13.23 52.21
C SER A 17 11.33 -11.70 52.12
N SER A 18 10.25 -11.26 52.78
CA SER A 18 9.89 -9.94 53.30
C SER A 18 10.98 -9.15 54.05
N GLY A 19 10.89 -7.81 54.01
CA GLY A 19 11.59 -6.90 54.93
C GLY A 19 11.16 -5.43 54.75
N GLN A 20 10.50 -4.89 55.78
CA GLN A 20 9.99 -3.52 55.91
C GLN A 20 11.06 -2.51 56.39
N THR A 21 10.60 -1.28 56.68
CA THR A 21 11.19 -0.14 57.44
C THR A 21 12.09 0.83 56.66
N ALA A 22 12.06 2.16 56.82
CA ALA A 22 11.42 3.05 57.81
C ALA A 22 11.28 4.49 57.25
N ALA A 23 10.46 5.28 57.95
CA ALA A 23 10.03 6.65 57.67
C ALA A 23 11.05 7.77 57.98
N LYS A 24 10.79 8.96 57.41
CA LYS A 24 10.95 10.36 57.92
C LYS A 24 10.77 11.29 56.68
N THR A 25 10.06 12.43 56.64
CA THR A 25 9.86 13.50 57.64
C THR A 25 8.81 14.52 57.12
N ALA A 26 8.07 15.14 58.05
CA ALA A 26 7.63 16.56 58.14
C ALA A 26 6.72 17.26 57.08
N ALA A 27 5.46 17.48 57.51
CA ALA A 27 4.71 18.76 57.65
C ALA A 27 4.66 19.84 56.53
N ALA A 28 3.45 20.15 56.03
CA ALA A 28 2.65 21.36 56.37
C ALA A 28 1.76 21.89 55.20
N ALA A 29 0.45 21.98 55.50
CA ALA A 29 -0.59 22.94 55.06
C ALA A 29 -0.71 23.48 53.61
N ALA A 30 -1.88 23.30 52.98
CA ALA A 30 -2.86 24.36 52.64
C ALA A 30 -3.92 23.88 51.62
N ALA A 31 -5.12 24.45 51.73
CA ALA A 31 -6.35 24.01 51.09
C ALA A 31 -6.54 24.42 49.62
N ALA A 32 -7.29 23.56 48.92
CA ALA A 32 -8.28 23.84 47.86
C ALA A 32 -7.89 24.71 46.66
N LYS A 33 -7.78 24.06 45.49
CA LYS A 33 -8.74 24.21 44.37
C LYS A 33 -8.48 23.11 43.34
N GLY A 34 -9.49 22.30 43.11
CA GLY A 34 -9.47 21.29 42.06
C GLY A 34 -9.30 21.95 40.69
N ASN A 35 -8.28 21.52 39.96
CA ASN A 35 -8.29 21.58 38.52
C ASN A 35 -7.94 20.17 38.05
N VAL A 36 -8.94 19.45 37.57
CA VAL A 36 -8.76 18.13 36.96
C VAL A 36 -7.93 18.38 35.70
N THR A 37 -6.61 18.20 35.79
CA THR A 37 -5.77 18.00 34.62
C THR A 37 -6.23 16.71 33.97
N SER A 38 -7.04 16.85 32.92
CA SER A 38 -7.43 15.72 32.09
C SER A 38 -6.15 15.04 31.58
N PRO A 39 -6.04 13.71 31.68
CA PRO A 39 -4.86 13.01 31.22
C PRO A 39 -4.80 13.09 29.69
N ALA A 40 -3.59 13.28 29.18
CA ALA A 40 -3.25 13.02 27.79
C ALA A 40 -3.82 11.66 27.37
N GLY A 41 -4.80 11.67 26.46
CA GLY A 41 -5.49 10.44 26.09
C GLY A 41 -6.74 10.68 25.25
N LYS A 42 -6.53 10.96 23.96
CA LYS A 42 -7.32 10.50 22.80
C LYS A 42 -6.79 11.20 21.54
N HIS A 43 -5.70 10.69 20.98
CA HIS A 43 -5.44 10.86 19.54
C HIS A 43 -6.38 9.89 18.80
N PHE A 44 -7.69 10.16 18.86
CA PHE A 44 -8.68 9.41 18.10
C PHE A 44 -8.72 10.03 16.70
N LEU A 45 -7.73 9.66 15.88
CA LEU A 45 -7.63 9.85 14.43
C LEU A 45 -8.46 11.03 13.85
N ASP A 46 -7.98 12.26 14.00
CA ASP A 46 -8.39 13.34 13.08
C ASP A 46 -7.80 13.04 11.70
N ASN A 47 -8.40 12.08 10.99
CA ASN A 47 -7.97 11.77 9.64
C ASN A 47 -8.18 13.00 8.76
N THR A 48 -7.07 13.49 8.21
CA THR A 48 -7.06 14.56 7.22
C THR A 48 -7.96 14.20 6.04
N ARG A 49 -8.43 15.19 5.29
CA ARG A 49 -9.37 14.97 4.16
C ARG A 49 -8.86 13.95 3.15
N TRP A 50 -7.56 13.97 2.84
CA TRP A 50 -6.95 13.02 1.92
C TRP A 50 -6.88 11.60 2.49
N GLN A 51 -6.63 11.43 3.80
CA GLN A 51 -6.67 10.11 4.45
C GLN A 51 -8.08 9.52 4.43
N LYS A 52 -9.11 10.35 4.71
CA LYS A 52 -10.52 9.92 4.59
C LYS A 52 -10.87 9.48 3.17
N ARG A 53 -10.33 10.18 2.16
CA ARG A 53 -10.47 9.82 0.75
C ARG A 53 -9.85 8.44 0.47
N LEU A 54 -8.63 8.19 0.91
CA LEU A 54 -7.96 6.88 0.74
C LEU A 54 -8.71 5.75 1.44
N GLN A 55 -9.17 5.96 2.68
CA GLN A 55 -9.95 4.95 3.39
C GLN A 55 -11.25 4.61 2.65
N LYS A 56 -11.95 5.62 2.10
CA LYS A 56 -13.16 5.39 1.30
C LYS A 56 -12.86 4.55 0.05
N GLU A 57 -11.74 4.81 -0.62
CA GLU A 57 -11.34 4.04 -1.80
C GLU A 57 -10.91 2.62 -1.47
N LEU A 58 -10.20 2.41 -0.36
CA LEU A 58 -9.85 1.06 0.10
C LEU A 58 -11.12 0.25 0.37
N MET A 59 -12.10 0.83 1.06
CA MET A 59 -13.39 0.18 1.30
C MET A 59 -14.14 -0.11 0.00
N SER A 60 -14.07 0.80 -0.99
CA SER A 60 -14.67 0.57 -2.31
C SER A 60 -14.03 -0.62 -3.02
N LEU A 61 -12.69 -0.71 -3.03
CA LEU A 61 -11.96 -1.83 -3.64
C LEU A 61 -12.23 -3.17 -2.95
N LEU A 62 -12.38 -3.18 -1.63
CA LEU A 62 -12.70 -4.41 -0.89
C LEU A 62 -14.13 -4.87 -1.13
N LYS A 63 -15.06 -3.92 -1.21
CA LYS A 63 -16.49 -4.22 -1.37
C LYS A 63 -16.80 -4.67 -2.79
N GLU A 64 -16.25 -3.98 -3.80
CA GLU A 64 -16.56 -4.19 -5.21
C GLU A 64 -15.26 -4.11 -6.05
N PRO A 65 -14.35 -5.11 -5.92
CA PRO A 65 -13.10 -5.12 -6.68
C PRO A 65 -13.37 -5.31 -8.19
N PRO A 66 -12.57 -4.68 -9.07
CA PRO A 66 -12.55 -5.04 -10.48
C PRO A 66 -12.27 -6.54 -10.70
N PRO A 67 -12.76 -7.15 -11.80
CA PRO A 67 -12.44 -8.52 -12.13
C PRO A 67 -10.92 -8.75 -12.17
N GLY A 68 -10.45 -9.81 -11.50
CA GLY A 68 -9.03 -10.16 -11.44
C GLY A 68 -8.18 -9.25 -10.55
N VAL A 69 -8.78 -8.33 -9.77
CA VAL A 69 -8.05 -7.40 -8.90
C VAL A 69 -8.29 -7.71 -7.43
N THR A 70 -7.23 -7.74 -6.63
CA THR A 70 -7.30 -7.79 -5.16
C THR A 70 -6.27 -6.85 -4.56
N VAL A 71 -6.49 -6.38 -3.33
CA VAL A 71 -5.57 -5.49 -2.61
C VAL A 71 -5.01 -6.19 -1.39
N ASP A 72 -3.72 -5.99 -1.11
CA ASP A 72 -3.09 -6.43 0.15
C ASP A 72 -3.59 -5.54 1.30
N VAL A 73 -4.53 -6.11 2.06
CA VAL A 73 -5.26 -5.41 3.12
C VAL A 73 -4.37 -5.13 4.33
N ASP A 74 -3.49 -6.06 4.67
CA ASP A 74 -2.60 -5.95 5.82
C ASP A 74 -1.58 -4.83 5.59
N GLN A 75 -1.02 -4.76 4.38
CA GLN A 75 -0.13 -3.67 4.01
C GLN A 75 -0.86 -2.33 3.98
N ALA A 76 -2.06 -2.26 3.36
CA ALA A 76 -2.83 -1.03 3.27
C ALA A 76 -3.25 -0.48 4.65
N HIS A 77 -3.54 -1.36 5.62
CA HIS A 77 -3.80 -0.97 7.01
C HIS A 77 -2.54 -0.48 7.74
N THR A 78 -1.40 -1.12 7.49
CA THR A 78 -0.12 -0.74 8.11
C THR A 78 0.40 0.59 7.57
N LYS A 79 0.27 0.82 6.27
CA LYS A 79 0.77 2.02 5.59
C LYS A 79 -0.27 2.53 4.58
N LEU A 80 -1.16 3.39 5.06
CA LEU A 80 -2.25 3.96 4.25
C LEU A 80 -1.77 4.66 2.96
N THR A 81 -0.52 5.16 2.93
CA THR A 81 0.05 5.86 1.76
C THR A 81 0.68 4.94 0.72
N GLU A 82 0.72 3.63 0.94
CA GLU A 82 1.31 2.68 0.00
C GLU A 82 0.52 1.37 -0.04
N TRP A 83 -0.04 1.03 -1.21
CA TRP A 83 -0.82 -0.19 -1.40
C TRP A 83 -0.19 -1.09 -2.45
N VAL A 84 -0.22 -2.39 -2.21
CA VAL A 84 0.05 -3.42 -3.22
C VAL A 84 -1.28 -3.99 -3.69
N VAL A 85 -1.46 -3.98 -5.01
CA VAL A 85 -2.64 -4.49 -5.69
C VAL A 85 -2.20 -5.64 -6.59
N HIS A 86 -2.81 -6.80 -6.42
CA HIS A 86 -2.63 -7.94 -7.29
C HIS A 86 -3.60 -7.85 -8.46
N MET A 87 -3.12 -8.18 -9.65
CA MET A 87 -3.89 -8.16 -10.89
C MET A 87 -3.64 -9.42 -11.69
N GLU A 88 -4.70 -10.05 -12.17
CA GLU A 88 -4.65 -11.18 -13.09
C GLU A 88 -5.02 -10.74 -14.50
N GLY A 89 -4.26 -11.20 -15.49
CA GLY A 89 -4.56 -10.90 -16.89
C GLY A 89 -5.88 -11.55 -17.33
N ALA A 90 -6.71 -10.76 -18.03
CA ALA A 90 -8.05 -11.17 -18.39
C ALA A 90 -8.07 -12.32 -19.41
N ALA A 91 -9.11 -13.15 -19.35
CA ALA A 91 -9.33 -14.25 -20.29
C ALA A 91 -9.46 -13.75 -21.74
N GLY A 92 -8.93 -14.51 -22.69
CA GLY A 92 -8.90 -14.17 -24.12
C GLY A 92 -7.85 -13.12 -24.50
N THR A 93 -6.97 -12.73 -23.58
CA THR A 93 -5.90 -11.75 -23.83
C THR A 93 -4.53 -12.43 -23.89
N LEU A 94 -3.52 -11.71 -24.38
CA LEU A 94 -2.14 -12.21 -24.37
C LEU A 94 -1.59 -12.46 -22.95
N TYR A 95 -2.24 -11.92 -21.91
CA TYR A 95 -1.82 -12.00 -20.52
C TYR A 95 -2.67 -12.95 -19.68
N GLU A 96 -3.58 -13.72 -20.30
CA GLU A 96 -4.48 -14.63 -19.60
C GLU A 96 -3.73 -15.53 -18.60
N GLY A 97 -4.21 -15.55 -17.35
CA GLY A 97 -3.66 -16.37 -16.27
C GLY A 97 -2.33 -15.87 -15.67
N GLU A 98 -1.71 -14.84 -16.26
CA GLU A 98 -0.54 -14.20 -15.67
C GLU A 98 -0.94 -13.33 -14.48
N LYS A 99 -0.13 -13.38 -13.42
CA LYS A 99 -0.32 -12.59 -12.20
C LYS A 99 0.72 -11.49 -12.13
N PHE A 100 0.25 -10.29 -11.83
CA PHE A 100 1.04 -9.08 -11.71
C PHE A 100 0.80 -8.40 -10.36
N GLN A 101 1.76 -7.58 -9.95
CA GLN A 101 1.63 -6.75 -8.77
C GLN A 101 1.83 -5.29 -9.16
N LEU A 102 0.95 -4.44 -8.66
CA LEU A 102 1.02 -2.99 -8.79
C LEU A 102 1.29 -2.39 -7.41
N GLN A 103 2.23 -1.45 -7.35
CA GLN A 103 2.43 -0.61 -6.17
C GLN A 103 1.83 0.76 -6.42
N PHE A 104 0.92 1.18 -5.54
CA PHE A 104 0.36 2.52 -5.48
C PHE A 104 1.04 3.28 -4.36
N LYS A 105 1.53 4.50 -4.64
CA LYS A 105 2.05 5.44 -3.64
C LYS A 105 1.26 6.74 -3.70
N PHE A 106 0.75 7.15 -2.54
CA PHE A 106 -0.09 8.34 -2.39
C PHE A 106 0.69 9.46 -1.71
N SER A 107 0.56 10.68 -2.23
CA SER A 107 1.05 11.89 -1.56
C SER A 107 -0.05 12.52 -0.70
N PRO A 108 0.30 13.39 0.28
CA PRO A 108 -0.69 14.16 1.03
C PRO A 108 -1.55 15.13 0.17
N LYS A 109 -1.20 15.31 -1.10
CA LYS A 109 -1.98 16.13 -2.06
C LYS A 109 -3.06 15.32 -2.79
N TYR A 110 -3.08 14.00 -2.62
CA TYR A 110 -4.15 13.17 -3.17
C TYR A 110 -5.54 13.62 -2.66
N PRO A 111 -6.59 13.69 -3.49
CA PRO A 111 -6.68 13.28 -4.89
C PRO A 111 -6.38 14.39 -5.91
N PHE A 112 -5.86 15.54 -5.50
CA PHE A 112 -5.49 16.62 -6.43
C PHE A 112 -4.24 16.29 -7.24
N ASP A 113 -3.32 15.54 -6.64
CA ASP A 113 -2.23 14.88 -7.37
C ASP A 113 -2.57 13.40 -7.61
N SER A 114 -2.25 12.88 -8.80
CA SER A 114 -2.34 11.45 -9.11
C SER A 114 -1.48 10.60 -8.16
N PRO A 115 -1.86 9.34 -7.90
CA PRO A 115 -0.96 8.40 -7.24
C PRO A 115 0.19 8.03 -8.18
N GLU A 116 1.33 7.68 -7.61
CA GLU A 116 2.40 7.02 -8.34
C GLU A 116 2.08 5.53 -8.43
N VAL A 117 2.10 4.98 -9.65
CA VAL A 117 1.72 3.58 -9.91
C VAL A 117 2.76 2.91 -10.80
N ILE A 118 3.29 1.78 -10.34
CA ILE A 118 4.27 0.98 -11.06
C ILE A 118 3.96 -0.50 -10.91
N PHE A 119 4.31 -1.31 -11.90
CA PHE A 119 4.42 -2.75 -11.74
C PHE A 119 5.62 -3.10 -10.87
N VAL A 120 5.44 -4.04 -9.96
CA VAL A 120 6.48 -4.55 -9.05
C VAL A 120 6.48 -6.08 -9.05
N GLY A 121 7.43 -6.67 -8.32
CA GLY A 121 7.60 -8.11 -8.24
C GLY A 121 8.40 -8.68 -9.40
N GLU A 122 8.37 -10.02 -9.53
CA GLU A 122 9.19 -10.75 -10.50
C GLU A 122 8.61 -10.72 -11.92
N ASN A 123 7.29 -10.55 -12.03
CA ASN A 123 6.58 -10.58 -13.31
C ASN A 123 6.11 -9.18 -13.71
N ILE A 124 6.88 -8.50 -14.56
CA ILE A 124 6.52 -7.20 -15.14
C ILE A 124 6.01 -7.44 -16.58
N PRO A 125 4.75 -7.10 -16.92
CA PRO A 125 4.18 -7.39 -18.22
C PRO A 125 5.01 -6.78 -19.35
N ILE A 126 5.31 -7.55 -20.39
CA ILE A 126 5.91 -7.04 -21.63
C ILE A 126 4.80 -6.38 -22.45
N HIS A 127 4.77 -5.05 -22.46
CA HIS A 127 3.70 -4.27 -23.11
C HIS A 127 4.25 -2.95 -23.68
N PRO A 128 3.73 -2.43 -24.82
CA PRO A 128 4.22 -1.19 -25.45
C PRO A 128 4.21 0.06 -24.56
N HIS A 129 3.41 0.03 -23.49
CA HIS A 129 3.28 1.11 -22.50
C HIS A 129 3.84 0.75 -21.10
N ILE A 130 4.56 -0.37 -20.97
CA ILE A 130 5.16 -0.81 -19.70
C ILE A 130 6.66 -1.02 -19.86
N TYR A 131 7.42 -0.20 -19.16
CA TYR A 131 8.87 -0.26 -19.12
C TYR A 131 9.33 -1.43 -18.24
N SER A 132 10.55 -1.93 -18.48
CA SER A 132 11.07 -3.10 -17.76
C SER A 132 11.36 -2.84 -16.28
N ASN A 133 11.38 -1.58 -15.84
CA ASN A 133 11.41 -1.20 -14.42
C ASN A 133 10.01 -1.08 -13.80
N GLY A 134 8.96 -1.42 -14.56
CA GLY A 134 7.57 -1.41 -14.11
C GLY A 134 6.86 -0.06 -14.29
N HIS A 135 7.53 0.98 -14.79
CA HIS A 135 6.85 2.24 -15.05
C HIS A 135 5.79 2.09 -16.15
N ILE A 136 4.68 2.81 -15.97
CA ILE A 136 3.50 2.72 -16.83
C ILE A 136 3.31 4.06 -17.54
N CYS A 137 3.18 4.03 -18.86
CA CYS A 137 2.82 5.18 -19.66
C CYS A 137 1.30 5.18 -19.90
N LEU A 138 0.56 5.87 -19.03
CA LEU A 138 -0.89 6.08 -19.14
C LEU A 138 -1.25 7.51 -18.77
N SER A 139 -2.06 8.17 -19.59
CA SER A 139 -2.44 9.58 -19.40
C SER A 139 -3.23 9.82 -18.12
N ILE A 140 -4.03 8.83 -17.68
CA ILE A 140 -4.78 8.89 -16.41
C ILE A 140 -3.86 9.03 -15.18
N LEU A 141 -2.58 8.67 -15.30
CA LEU A 141 -1.60 8.83 -14.23
C LEU A 141 -0.88 10.20 -14.28
N THR A 142 -1.11 10.97 -15.35
CA THR A 142 -0.45 12.23 -15.64
C THR A 142 -1.45 13.35 -15.98
N GLU A 143 -1.64 13.68 -17.25
CA GLU A 143 -2.39 14.84 -17.74
C GLU A 143 -3.91 14.68 -17.67
N ASP A 144 -4.42 13.45 -17.80
CA ASP A 144 -5.86 13.16 -17.71
C ASP A 144 -6.30 12.85 -16.27
N TRP A 145 -5.39 12.94 -15.30
CA TRP A 145 -5.76 12.78 -13.90
C TRP A 145 -6.67 13.91 -13.43
N SER A 146 -7.74 13.54 -12.72
CA SER A 146 -8.68 14.44 -12.09
C SER A 146 -9.03 13.90 -10.70
N PRO A 147 -9.28 14.76 -9.70
CA PRO A 147 -9.77 14.34 -8.38
C PRO A 147 -11.04 13.47 -8.40
N ALA A 148 -11.80 13.49 -9.50
CA ALA A 148 -12.98 12.65 -9.68
C ALA A 148 -12.64 11.17 -9.95
N LEU A 149 -11.44 10.89 -10.45
CA LEU A 149 -10.96 9.53 -10.72
C LEU A 149 -10.54 8.82 -9.43
N SER A 150 -10.48 7.48 -9.47
CA SER A 150 -10.21 6.61 -8.34
C SER A 150 -9.14 5.57 -8.66
N VAL A 151 -8.61 4.92 -7.61
CA VAL A 151 -7.72 3.75 -7.73
C VAL A 151 -8.38 2.64 -8.54
N GLN A 152 -9.69 2.44 -8.38
CA GLN A 152 -10.46 1.48 -9.17
C GLN A 152 -10.46 1.84 -10.66
N ALA A 153 -10.63 3.13 -11.00
CA ALA A 153 -10.57 3.60 -12.38
C ALA A 153 -9.18 3.38 -13.00
N ILE A 154 -8.10 3.58 -12.22
CA ILE A 154 -6.73 3.27 -12.65
C ILE A 154 -6.57 1.77 -12.92
N CYS A 155 -7.03 0.90 -12.00
CA CYS A 155 -6.94 -0.56 -12.19
C CYS A 155 -7.67 -1.00 -13.45
N LEU A 156 -8.89 -0.50 -13.69
CA LEU A 156 -9.66 -0.77 -14.89
C LEU A 156 -8.95 -0.28 -16.17
N SER A 157 -8.34 0.90 -16.12
CA SER A 157 -7.57 1.45 -17.24
C SER A 157 -6.37 0.57 -17.59
N ILE A 158 -5.65 0.06 -16.58
CA ILE A 158 -4.51 -0.86 -16.78
C ILE A 158 -4.98 -2.20 -17.36
N ILE A 159 -6.07 -2.78 -16.84
CA ILE A 159 -6.65 -4.02 -17.38
C ILE A 159 -7.05 -3.83 -18.85
N SER A 160 -7.73 -2.72 -19.16
CA SER A 160 -8.15 -2.41 -20.53
C SER A 160 -6.95 -2.26 -21.46
N MET A 161 -5.91 -1.54 -21.02
CA MET A 161 -4.65 -1.39 -21.74
C MET A 161 -4.04 -2.76 -22.07
N LEU A 162 -3.85 -3.62 -21.06
CA LEU A 162 -3.31 -4.97 -21.24
C LEU A 162 -4.19 -5.82 -22.17
N SER A 163 -5.52 -5.72 -22.03
CA SER A 163 -6.47 -6.52 -22.80
C SER A 163 -6.50 -6.15 -24.28
N SER A 164 -6.25 -4.88 -24.60
CA SER A 164 -6.23 -4.37 -25.98
C SER A 164 -4.92 -4.68 -26.73
N CYS A 165 -3.92 -5.22 -26.04
CA CYS A 165 -2.60 -5.46 -26.60
C CYS A 165 -2.62 -6.58 -27.66
N LYS A 166 -2.10 -6.26 -28.86
CA LYS A 166 -1.99 -7.21 -29.98
C LYS A 166 -0.65 -7.94 -30.04
N GLU A 167 0.38 -7.43 -29.37
CA GLU A 167 1.74 -7.98 -29.42
C GLU A 167 2.52 -7.65 -28.14
N LYS A 168 3.14 -8.65 -27.51
CA LYS A 168 4.03 -8.47 -26.35
C LYS A 168 5.38 -7.90 -26.79
N LYS A 169 5.49 -6.57 -26.81
CA LYS A 169 6.75 -5.84 -27.01
C LYS A 169 6.95 -4.76 -25.95
N ARG A 170 8.19 -4.36 -25.70
CA ARG A 170 8.52 -3.22 -24.81
C ARG A 170 8.39 -1.89 -25.57
N PRO A 171 8.28 -0.75 -24.84
CA PRO A 171 8.43 0.56 -25.46
C PRO A 171 9.75 0.65 -26.26
N PRO A 172 9.78 1.30 -27.44
CA PRO A 172 10.99 1.43 -28.26
C PRO A 172 12.19 2.06 -27.53
N ASP A 173 11.91 2.97 -26.61
CA ASP A 173 12.89 3.72 -25.81
C ASP A 173 13.24 3.03 -24.47
N ASN A 174 12.77 1.80 -24.22
CA ASN A 174 12.88 1.13 -22.92
C ASN A 174 14.28 1.15 -22.31
N SER A 175 15.29 0.75 -23.09
CA SER A 175 16.68 0.67 -22.62
C SER A 175 17.27 2.03 -22.26
N TYR A 176 16.85 3.09 -22.96
CA TYR A 176 17.29 4.46 -22.66
C TYR A 176 16.55 4.97 -21.43
N TYR A 177 15.23 4.87 -21.44
CA TYR A 177 14.36 5.30 -20.36
C TYR A 177 14.80 4.75 -19.01
N VAL A 178 14.98 3.43 -18.90
CA VAL A 178 15.31 2.75 -17.63
C VAL A 178 16.66 3.19 -17.08
N LYS A 179 17.61 3.59 -17.94
CA LYS A 179 18.93 4.08 -17.52
C LYS A 179 18.87 5.53 -17.02
N THR A 180 17.94 6.32 -17.51
CA THR A 180 17.88 7.77 -17.26
C THR A 180 16.76 8.20 -16.32
N CYS A 181 15.72 7.37 -16.15
CA CYS A 181 14.55 7.72 -15.36
C CYS A 181 14.87 7.74 -13.86
N SER A 182 14.23 8.64 -13.12
CA SER A 182 14.26 8.60 -11.67
C SER A 182 13.39 7.47 -11.14
N ALA A 183 13.62 7.01 -9.91
CA ALA A 183 12.79 5.99 -9.27
C ALA A 183 11.30 6.41 -9.12
N ASN A 184 10.99 7.71 -9.20
CA ASN A 184 9.63 8.21 -9.24
C ASN A 184 9.23 8.50 -10.70
N PRO A 185 8.30 7.72 -11.31
CA PRO A 185 7.87 7.92 -12.69
C PRO A 185 7.24 9.29 -12.95
N LYS A 186 6.66 9.95 -11.93
CA LYS A 186 6.04 11.27 -12.07
C LYS A 186 7.04 12.39 -12.40
N LYS A 187 8.33 12.15 -12.18
CA LYS A 187 9.39 13.12 -12.54
C LYS A 187 9.86 12.95 -13.98
N THR A 188 9.40 11.92 -14.68
CA THR A 188 9.79 11.68 -16.06
C THR A 188 8.88 12.44 -17.03
N LYS A 189 9.48 13.09 -18.04
CA LYS A 189 8.73 13.64 -19.17
C LYS A 189 8.42 12.51 -20.16
N TRP A 190 7.14 12.21 -20.33
CA TRP A 190 6.67 11.16 -21.22
C TRP A 190 6.58 11.65 -22.67
N TRP A 191 6.92 10.76 -23.61
CA TRP A 191 6.70 10.95 -25.03
C TRP A 191 5.70 9.90 -25.48
N TYR A 192 4.46 10.31 -25.76
CA TYR A 192 3.44 9.40 -26.26
C TYR A 192 3.72 9.13 -27.74
N HIS A 193 3.93 7.85 -28.06
CA HIS A 193 4.03 7.38 -29.43
C HIS A 193 2.66 6.82 -29.83
N ASP A 194 1.69 7.70 -30.05
CA ASP A 194 0.38 7.33 -30.60
C ASP A 194 0.01 8.31 -31.72
N ASP A 195 0.44 7.99 -32.95
CA ASP A 195 0.21 8.80 -34.15
C ASP A 195 -0.71 8.10 -35.17
N THR A 196 -1.51 7.11 -34.75
CA THR A 196 -2.44 6.45 -35.69
C THR A 196 -3.81 6.21 -35.07
N VAL A 197 -4.66 7.23 -35.23
CA VAL A 197 -6.10 7.07 -35.40
C VAL A 197 -6.44 6.39 -36.72
#